data_AF-A0A0F9A592-F1
#
_entry.id   AF-A0A0F9A592-F1
#
_cell.length_a   1.000
_cell.length_b   1.000
_cell.length_c   1.000
_cell.angle_alpha   90.00
_cell.angle_beta   90.00
_cell.angle_gamma   90.00
#
_symmetry.space_group_name_H-M   'P 1'
#
loop_
_entity.id
_entity.type
_entity.pdbx_description
1 polymer ?
#
loop_
_entity_poly.entity_id
_entity_poly.type
_entity_poly.pdbx_seq_one_letter_code
_entity_poly.pdbx_strand_id
1 'polypeptide(L)'
;MPVDVEPSPLGNIALDMAHDDGIDVEPVLLYDDIASAPKGDEENRRGMAAMTFAFKISGALAEEGKSRDEIIEKTKSIVSASRTLAVALNPCTHPATGQLLFTLGEDELVIGPGVHGEAGPEGPIKMTTADAVMDIVAGRVITDGDFKSGDDALVL
;
A
#
# COMPACT_ATOMS: atom_id res chain seq x y z
N MET A 1 -5.95 -13.15 -9.81
CA MET A 1 -4.86 -14.04 -9.33
C MET A 1 -3.85 -13.15 -8.64
N PRO A 2 -3.12 -13.62 -7.61
CA PRO A 2 -2.02 -12.85 -7.04
C PRO A 2 -1.02 -12.49 -8.15
N VAL A 3 -0.48 -11.27 -8.09
CA VAL A 3 0.56 -10.82 -9.02
C VAL A 3 1.90 -11.21 -8.40
N ASP A 4 2.77 -11.82 -9.19
CA ASP A 4 4.14 -12.08 -8.77
C ASP A 4 4.94 -10.79 -8.97
N VAL A 5 5.17 -10.08 -7.87
CA VAL A 5 5.92 -8.83 -7.82
C VAL A 5 7.34 -9.13 -7.35
N GLU A 6 8.34 -8.51 -7.96
CA GLU A 6 9.75 -8.68 -7.57
C GLU A 6 10.16 -7.73 -6.44
N PRO A 7 10.98 -8.17 -5.47
CA PRO A 7 11.45 -7.31 -4.40
C PRO A 7 12.35 -6.18 -4.90
N SER A 8 12.53 -5.15 -4.06
CA SER A 8 13.54 -4.12 -4.31
C SER A 8 14.94 -4.74 -4.44
N PRO A 9 15.92 -4.05 -5.06
CA PRO A 9 17.28 -4.58 -5.19
C PRO A 9 17.92 -5.00 -3.85
N LEU A 10 17.68 -4.25 -2.77
CA LEU A 10 18.16 -4.63 -1.44
C LEU A 10 17.40 -5.83 -0.86
N GLY A 11 16.10 -5.94 -1.15
CA GLY A 11 15.29 -7.09 -0.80
C GLY A 11 15.78 -8.37 -1.49
N ASN A 12 16.13 -8.27 -2.78
CA ASN A 12 16.69 -9.39 -3.55
C ASN A 12 18.02 -9.86 -2.95
N ILE A 13 18.93 -8.93 -2.60
CA ILE A 13 20.20 -9.30 -1.95
C ILE A 13 19.95 -10.06 -0.64
N ALA A 14 19.01 -9.60 0.20
CA ALA A 14 18.70 -10.28 1.45
C ALA A 14 18.08 -11.67 1.23
N LEU A 15 17.24 -11.81 0.19
CA LEU A 15 16.64 -13.08 -0.20
C LEU A 15 17.70 -14.08 -0.69
N ASP A 16 18.58 -13.63 -1.58
CA ASP A 16 19.70 -14.43 -2.10
C ASP A 16 20.61 -14.91 -0.96
N MET A 17 20.97 -14.02 -0.03
CA MET A 17 21.78 -14.38 1.14
C MET A 17 21.10 -15.43 2.03
N ALA A 18 19.79 -15.32 2.24
CA ALA A 18 19.04 -16.29 3.03
C ALA A 18 18.98 -17.66 2.34
N HIS A 19 18.81 -17.67 1.01
CA HIS A 19 18.85 -18.90 0.21
C HIS A 19 20.24 -19.55 0.22
N ASP A 20 21.31 -18.76 0.12
CA ASP A 20 22.70 -19.23 0.25
C ASP A 20 22.97 -19.89 1.61
N ASP A 21 22.34 -19.40 2.67
CA ASP A 21 22.38 -19.99 4.02
C ASP A 21 21.43 -21.21 4.19
N GLY A 22 20.71 -21.61 3.13
CA GLY A 22 19.77 -22.72 3.15
C GLY A 22 18.47 -22.43 3.91
N ILE A 23 18.13 -21.16 4.13
CA ILE A 23 16.90 -20.73 4.76
C ILE A 23 15.78 -20.73 3.71
N ASP A 24 14.71 -21.46 4.01
CA ASP A 24 13.55 -21.55 3.14
C ASP A 24 12.61 -20.36 3.37
N VAL A 25 12.81 -19.30 2.57
CA VAL A 25 12.13 -18.00 2.66
C VAL A 25 11.56 -17.56 1.31
N GLU A 26 10.40 -16.91 1.34
CA GLU A 26 9.71 -16.35 0.19
C GLU A 26 9.13 -14.98 0.57
N PRO A 27 9.28 -13.94 -0.26
CA PRO A 27 8.69 -12.63 0.01
C PRO A 27 7.21 -12.58 -0.35
N VAL A 28 6.45 -11.79 0.42
CA VAL A 28 5.13 -11.30 0.00
C VAL A 28 5.19 -9.79 -0.04
N LEU A 29 5.13 -9.23 -1.24
CA LEU A 29 5.26 -7.81 -1.46
C LEU A 29 3.90 -7.12 -1.43
N LEU A 30 3.91 -5.86 -0.98
CA LEU A 30 2.74 -5.02 -0.87
C LEU A 30 2.66 -4.08 -2.07
N TYR A 31 1.45 -3.92 -2.60
CA TYR A 31 1.18 -3.14 -3.80
C TYR A 31 -0.25 -2.55 -3.79
N ASP A 32 -0.71 -2.14 -2.61
CA ASP A 32 -2.09 -1.69 -2.39
C ASP A 32 -2.35 -0.23 -2.80
N ASP A 33 -1.32 0.57 -3.09
CA ASP A 33 -1.47 1.99 -3.41
C ASP A 33 -1.98 2.26 -4.82
N ILE A 34 -3.27 2.59 -4.92
CA ILE A 34 -3.93 2.83 -6.21
C ILE A 34 -3.51 4.15 -6.87
N ALA A 35 -2.82 5.05 -6.15
CA ALA A 35 -2.32 6.29 -6.74
C ALA A 35 -0.97 6.13 -7.44
N SER A 36 -0.24 5.05 -7.16
CA SER A 36 1.15 4.93 -7.59
C SER A 36 1.34 4.27 -8.95
N ALA A 37 0.42 3.39 -9.35
CA ALA A 37 0.34 2.81 -10.67
C ALA A 37 -1.13 2.45 -10.99
N PRO A 38 -1.54 2.51 -12.28
CA PRO A 38 -2.93 2.28 -12.67
C PRO A 38 -3.37 0.83 -12.42
N LYS A 39 -4.67 0.57 -12.54
CA LYS A 39 -5.21 -0.80 -12.55
C LYS A 39 -4.68 -1.58 -13.75
N GLY A 40 -4.31 -2.84 -13.53
CA GLY A 40 -3.61 -3.67 -14.51
C GLY A 40 -2.09 -3.47 -14.55
N ASP A 41 -1.55 -2.66 -13.65
CA ASP A 41 -0.11 -2.44 -13.42
C ASP A 41 0.18 -2.52 -11.91
N GLU A 42 -0.50 -3.45 -11.23
CA GLU A 42 -0.45 -3.58 -9.78
C GLU A 42 0.98 -3.84 -9.27
N GLU A 43 1.82 -4.55 -10.01
CA GLU A 43 3.21 -4.83 -9.65
C GLU A 43 4.08 -3.59 -9.43
N ASN A 44 3.71 -2.47 -10.05
CA ASN A 44 4.42 -1.21 -9.92
C ASN A 44 3.83 -0.29 -8.84
N ARG A 45 2.79 -0.76 -8.11
CA ARG A 45 2.21 0.01 -7.01
C ARG A 45 3.11 -0.03 -5.77
N ARG A 46 3.10 1.06 -5.00
CA ARG A 46 3.70 1.16 -3.67
C ARG A 46 2.90 0.30 -2.67
N GLY A 47 3.58 -0.16 -1.63
CA GLY A 47 2.94 -0.73 -0.44
C GLY A 47 2.61 0.35 0.59
N MET A 48 1.39 0.33 1.13
CA MET A 48 0.87 1.32 2.08
C MET A 48 0.20 0.62 3.29
N ALA A 49 -0.97 1.11 3.71
CA ALA A 49 -1.60 0.73 4.98
C ALA A 49 -2.10 -0.73 5.03
N ALA A 50 -2.29 -1.39 3.87
CA ALA A 50 -2.70 -2.80 3.83
C ALA A 50 -1.68 -3.74 4.49
N MET A 51 -0.44 -3.28 4.70
CA MET A 51 0.57 -4.00 5.49
C MET A 51 0.03 -4.43 6.85
N THR A 52 -0.87 -3.64 7.45
CA THR A 52 -1.48 -3.91 8.75
C THR A 52 -2.29 -5.22 8.72
N PHE A 53 -3.10 -5.40 7.67
CA PHE A 53 -3.88 -6.62 7.48
C PHE A 53 -3.00 -7.81 7.15
N ALA A 54 -2.01 -7.60 6.27
CA ALA A 54 -1.05 -8.64 5.89
C ALA A 54 -0.34 -9.20 7.14
N PHE A 55 0.24 -8.34 7.98
CA PHE A 55 0.91 -8.74 9.22
C PHE A 55 -0.04 -9.36 10.24
N LYS A 56 -1.21 -8.76 10.45
CA LYS A 56 -2.14 -9.23 11.49
C LYS A 56 -2.70 -10.62 11.17
N ILE A 57 -2.98 -10.90 9.91
CA ILE A 57 -3.55 -12.17 9.47
C ILE A 57 -2.46 -13.22 9.29
N SER A 58 -1.32 -12.89 8.67
CA SER A 58 -0.21 -13.84 8.52
C SER A 58 0.34 -14.28 9.88
N GLY A 59 0.50 -13.35 10.83
CA GLY A 59 0.92 -13.65 12.18
C GLY A 59 -0.07 -14.52 12.94
N ALA A 60 -1.39 -14.33 12.72
CA ALA A 60 -2.41 -15.19 13.32
C ALA A 60 -2.36 -16.62 12.76
N LEU A 61 -2.19 -16.78 11.44
CA LEU A 61 -2.05 -18.09 10.81
C LEU A 61 -0.77 -18.81 11.27
N ALA A 62 0.33 -18.06 11.45
CA ALA A 62 1.57 -18.60 12.00
C ALA A 62 1.38 -19.10 13.45
N GLU A 63 0.69 -18.33 14.30
CA GLU A 63 0.36 -18.74 15.67
C GLU A 63 -0.54 -19.98 15.72
N GLU A 64 -1.45 -20.14 14.74
CA GLU A 64 -2.27 -21.34 14.58
C GLU A 64 -1.50 -22.57 14.04
N GLY A 65 -0.21 -22.41 13.70
CA GLY A 65 0.63 -23.49 13.20
C GLY A 65 0.36 -23.86 11.73
N LYS A 66 -0.17 -22.94 10.93
CA LYS A 66 -0.31 -23.13 9.48
C LYS A 66 1.04 -23.30 8.80
N SER A 67 1.06 -24.03 7.70
CA SER A 67 2.28 -24.18 6.90
C SER A 67 2.70 -22.85 6.28
N ARG A 68 3.99 -22.73 5.96
CA ARG A 68 4.53 -21.54 5.29
C ARG A 68 3.77 -21.25 3.99
N ASP A 69 3.53 -22.26 3.18
CA ASP A 69 2.88 -22.10 1.87
C ASP A 69 1.42 -21.62 2.03
N GLU A 70 0.67 -22.14 3.00
CA GLU A 70 -0.67 -21.62 3.33
C GLU A 70 -0.65 -20.15 3.78
N ILE A 71 0.35 -19.77 4.59
CA ILE A 71 0.51 -18.39 5.05
C ILE A 71 0.83 -17.47 3.87
N ILE A 72 1.76 -17.87 2.99
CA ILE A 72 2.14 -17.10 1.80
C ILE A 72 0.94 -16.94 0.88
N GLU A 73 0.25 -18.02 0.53
CA GLU A 73 -0.90 -17.99 -0.36
C GLU A 73 -1.99 -17.05 0.19
N LYS A 74 -2.32 -17.20 1.48
CA LYS A 74 -3.35 -16.37 2.10
C LYS A 74 -2.93 -14.90 2.18
N THR A 75 -1.66 -14.62 2.49
CA THR A 75 -1.15 -13.25 2.56
C THR A 75 -1.13 -12.61 1.17
N LYS A 76 -0.65 -13.31 0.13
CA LYS A 76 -0.72 -12.85 -1.26
C LYS A 76 -2.16 -12.54 -1.69
N SER A 77 -3.13 -13.38 -1.30
CA SER A 77 -4.55 -13.13 -1.55
C SER A 77 -5.05 -11.84 -0.88
N ILE A 78 -4.69 -11.60 0.40
CA ILE A 78 -5.08 -10.38 1.14
C ILE A 78 -4.50 -9.13 0.47
N VAL A 79 -3.21 -9.15 0.12
CA VAL A 79 -2.57 -8.02 -0.55
C VAL A 79 -3.26 -7.73 -1.89
N SER A 80 -3.52 -8.77 -2.68
CA SER A 80 -4.16 -8.63 -3.99
C SER A 80 -5.56 -8.01 -3.93
N ALA A 81 -6.28 -8.21 -2.82
CA ALA A 81 -7.63 -7.68 -2.57
C ALA A 81 -7.63 -6.29 -1.90
N SER A 82 -6.46 -5.80 -1.47
CA SER A 82 -6.36 -4.55 -0.72
C SER A 82 -6.17 -3.35 -1.64
N ARG A 83 -6.78 -2.21 -1.27
CA ARG A 83 -6.71 -0.94 -1.99
C ARG A 83 -6.58 0.20 -0.99
N THR A 84 -5.55 1.02 -1.14
CA THR A 84 -5.27 2.17 -0.29
C THR A 84 -5.14 3.42 -1.15
N LEU A 85 -5.73 4.52 -0.69
CA LEU A 85 -5.55 5.85 -1.26
C LEU A 85 -5.40 6.87 -0.13
N ALA A 86 -4.23 7.49 -0.06
CA ALA A 86 -3.91 8.45 0.99
C ALA A 86 -4.33 9.88 0.63
N VAL A 87 -4.45 10.74 1.65
CA VAL A 87 -4.62 12.19 1.51
C VAL A 87 -3.63 12.87 2.45
N ALA A 88 -2.88 13.85 1.94
CA ALA A 88 -2.02 14.71 2.75
C ALA A 88 -2.56 16.14 2.82
N LEU A 89 -2.69 16.65 4.04
CA LEU A 89 -3.00 18.05 4.33
C LEU A 89 -1.76 18.88 4.58
N ASN A 90 -0.61 18.24 4.83
CA ASN A 90 0.68 18.87 5.08
C ASN A 90 1.80 17.98 4.53
N PRO A 91 2.88 18.56 4.00
CA PRO A 91 4.08 17.82 3.61
C PRO A 91 4.86 17.32 4.83
N CYS A 92 5.52 16.16 4.69
CA CYS A 92 6.49 15.70 5.67
C CYS A 92 7.75 16.58 5.65
N THR A 93 8.45 16.66 6.79
CA THR A 93 9.72 17.38 6.91
C THR A 93 10.89 16.40 6.85
N HIS A 94 11.88 16.68 6.02
CA HIS A 94 13.10 15.90 5.94
C HIS A 94 13.92 16.07 7.24
N PRO A 95 14.21 14.98 7.98
CA PRO A 95 14.78 15.08 9.32
C PRO A 95 16.20 15.68 9.33
N ALA A 96 17.00 15.44 8.29
CA ALA A 96 18.38 15.95 8.23
C ALA A 96 18.51 17.40 7.77
N THR A 97 17.58 17.90 6.94
CA THR A 97 17.68 19.24 6.33
C THR A 97 16.67 20.23 6.92
N GLY A 98 15.63 19.73 7.61
CA GLY A 98 14.51 20.54 8.11
C GLY A 98 13.60 21.08 7.01
N GLN A 99 13.80 20.66 5.75
CA GLN A 99 13.02 21.14 4.61
C GLN A 99 11.76 20.29 4.41
N LEU A 100 10.69 20.92 3.93
CA LEU A 100 9.49 20.19 3.50
C LEU A 100 9.78 19.38 2.23
N LEU A 101 9.26 18.16 2.15
CA LEU A 101 9.49 17.25 1.01
C LEU A 101 8.75 17.67 -0.26
N PHE A 102 7.70 18.47 -0.10
CA PHE A 102 7.04 19.23 -1.16
C PHE A 102 6.40 20.48 -0.55
N THR A 103 5.89 21.39 -1.38
CA THR A 103 5.20 22.62 -0.92
C THR A 103 3.70 22.48 -1.14
N LEU A 104 2.92 22.98 -0.20
CA LEU A 104 1.46 22.99 -0.21
C LEU A 104 0.98 24.32 0.37
N GLY A 105 -0.01 24.96 -0.25
CA GLY A 105 -0.67 26.13 0.30
C GLY A 105 -1.53 25.78 1.53
N GLU A 106 -1.86 26.78 2.34
CA GLU A 106 -2.68 26.59 3.55
C GLU A 106 -4.11 26.09 3.25
N ASP A 107 -4.60 26.30 2.02
CA ASP A 107 -5.90 25.89 1.54
C ASP A 107 -5.80 24.81 0.45
N GLU A 108 -4.74 24.00 0.48
CA GLU A 108 -4.48 22.94 -0.49
C GLU A 108 -4.31 21.58 0.18
N LEU A 109 -4.57 20.51 -0.58
CA LEU A 109 -4.32 19.13 -0.22
C LEU A 109 -3.78 18.32 -1.40
N VAL A 110 -3.26 17.14 -1.10
CA VAL A 110 -2.76 16.17 -2.08
C VAL A 110 -3.50 14.84 -1.93
N ILE A 111 -3.90 14.24 -3.05
CA ILE A 111 -4.50 12.90 -3.09
C ILE A 111 -3.48 11.94 -3.69
N GLY A 112 -3.26 10.81 -3.01
CA GLY A 112 -2.27 9.81 -3.39
C GLY A 112 -0.79 10.11 -3.05
N PRO A 113 -0.46 10.85 -1.97
CA PRO A 113 0.93 10.97 -1.56
C PRO A 113 1.49 9.60 -1.14
N GLY A 114 2.80 9.42 -1.25
CA GLY A 114 3.47 8.23 -0.71
C GLY A 114 3.81 8.37 0.77
N VAL A 115 4.10 7.24 1.43
CA VAL A 115 4.46 7.22 2.87
C VAL A 115 5.77 7.94 3.19
N HIS A 116 6.63 8.19 2.19
CA HIS A 116 7.90 8.90 2.38
C HIS A 116 7.83 10.35 1.93
N GLY A 117 6.63 10.90 1.71
CA GLY A 117 6.41 12.29 1.31
C GLY A 117 6.57 12.55 -0.17
N GLU A 118 6.45 11.52 -1.01
CA GLU A 118 6.25 11.67 -2.44
C GLU A 118 4.92 12.40 -2.68
N ALA A 119 4.93 13.50 -3.44
CA ALA A 119 3.76 14.37 -3.63
C ALA A 119 2.56 13.70 -4.37
N GLY A 120 2.66 12.44 -4.78
CA GLY A 120 1.59 11.72 -5.47
C GLY A 120 1.32 12.23 -6.89
N PRO A 121 0.40 11.58 -7.63
CA PRO A 121 0.06 11.96 -9.00
C PRO A 121 -0.88 13.16 -9.08
N GLU A 122 -1.62 13.48 -8.01
CA GLU A 122 -2.71 14.45 -8.03
C GLU A 122 -2.61 15.45 -6.88
N GLY A 123 -2.19 16.65 -7.24
CA GLY A 123 -2.05 17.75 -6.31
C GLY A 123 -1.03 18.78 -6.79
N PRO A 124 -1.00 19.96 -6.17
CA PRO A 124 -1.92 20.39 -5.11
C PRO A 124 -3.31 20.75 -5.67
N ILE A 125 -4.37 20.39 -4.93
CA ILE A 125 -5.76 20.79 -5.23
C ILE A 125 -6.35 21.60 -4.06
N LYS A 126 -7.36 22.44 -4.35
CA LYS A 126 -8.01 23.23 -3.29
C LYS A 126 -8.70 22.34 -2.27
N MET A 127 -8.47 22.65 -1.01
CA MET A 127 -9.10 22.00 0.11
C MET A 127 -10.62 22.22 0.06
N THR A 128 -11.34 21.16 0.39
CA THR A 128 -12.80 21.13 0.41
C THR A 128 -13.27 20.42 1.69
N THR A 129 -14.56 20.17 1.83
CA THR A 129 -15.10 19.44 2.98
C THR A 129 -14.53 18.02 3.04
N ALA A 130 -14.43 17.47 4.25
CA ALA A 130 -14.01 16.08 4.46
C ALA A 130 -14.90 15.11 3.67
N ASP A 131 -16.22 15.36 3.62
CA ASP A 131 -17.17 14.56 2.84
C ASP A 131 -16.81 14.54 1.36
N ALA A 132 -16.51 15.70 0.76
CA ALA A 132 -16.16 15.79 -0.66
C ALA A 132 -14.80 15.12 -0.96
N VAL A 133 -13.84 15.20 -0.04
CA VAL A 133 -12.58 14.45 -0.16
C VAL A 133 -12.84 12.94 -0.06
N MET A 134 -13.69 12.52 0.87
CA MET A 134 -14.00 11.11 1.07
C MET A 134 -14.79 10.52 -0.10
N ASP A 135 -15.68 11.29 -0.74
CA ASP A 135 -16.36 10.87 -1.97
C ASP A 135 -15.35 10.52 -3.08
N ILE A 136 -14.27 11.32 -3.22
CA ILE A 136 -13.20 11.06 -4.18
C ILE A 136 -12.42 9.80 -3.77
N VAL A 137 -11.98 9.72 -2.51
CA VAL A 137 -11.13 8.63 -2.03
C VAL A 137 -11.88 7.30 -2.08
N ALA A 138 -13.08 7.23 -1.48
CA ALA A 138 -13.92 6.05 -1.46
C ALA A 138 -14.35 5.65 -2.87
N GLY A 139 -14.76 6.62 -3.70
CA GLY A 139 -15.16 6.34 -5.07
C GLY A 139 -14.06 5.66 -5.88
N ARG A 140 -12.80 6.09 -5.71
CA ARG A 140 -11.66 5.46 -6.39
C ARG A 140 -11.30 4.11 -5.82
N VAL A 141 -11.28 3.95 -4.50
CA VAL A 141 -11.02 2.65 -3.85
C VAL A 141 -12.07 1.61 -4.27
N ILE A 142 -13.35 2.01 -4.25
CA ILE A 142 -14.48 1.17 -4.68
C ILE A 142 -14.33 0.76 -6.15
N THR A 143 -14.03 1.73 -7.02
CA THR A 143 -13.87 1.49 -8.47
C THR A 143 -12.65 0.62 -8.78
N ASP A 144 -11.50 0.88 -8.15
CA ASP A 144 -10.27 0.12 -8.42
C ASP A 144 -10.39 -1.33 -7.92
N GLY A 145 -11.00 -1.53 -6.76
CA GLY A 145 -11.23 -2.85 -6.18
C GLY A 145 -12.43 -3.62 -6.75
N ASP A 146 -13.20 -3.03 -7.68
CA ASP A 146 -14.47 -3.58 -8.20
C ASP A 146 -15.48 -3.95 -7.10
N PHE A 147 -15.47 -3.23 -5.98
CA PHE A 147 -16.34 -3.50 -4.83
C PHE A 147 -17.81 -3.22 -5.14
N LYS A 148 -18.69 -4.08 -4.65
CA LYS A 148 -20.14 -4.05 -4.91
C LYS A 148 -20.94 -4.00 -3.62
N SER A 149 -22.18 -3.53 -3.74
CA SER A 149 -23.13 -3.60 -2.63
C SER A 149 -23.33 -5.04 -2.19
N GLY A 150 -23.17 -5.29 -0.89
CA GLY A 150 -23.24 -6.62 -0.29
C GLY A 150 -21.88 -7.30 -0.08
N ASP A 151 -20.78 -6.72 -0.56
CA ASP A 151 -19.44 -7.21 -0.24
C ASP A 151 -19.08 -6.88 1.22
N ASP A 152 -18.42 -7.83 1.89
CA ASP A 152 -17.79 -7.60 3.18
C ASP A 152 -16.40 -7.00 2.99
N ALA A 153 -16.10 -5.92 3.70
CA ALA A 153 -14.83 -5.23 3.62
C ALA A 153 -14.24 -4.95 5.00
N LEU A 154 -12.90 -5.00 5.10
CA LEU A 154 -12.15 -4.43 6.21
C LEU A 154 -11.71 -3.02 5.80
N VAL A 155 -11.98 -2.04 6.65
CA VAL A 155 -11.62 -0.63 6.41
C VAL A 155 -10.71 -0.16 7.53
N LEU A 156 -9.61 0.50 7.16
CA LEU A 156 -8.63 1.14 8.04
C LEU A 156 -8.53 2.62 7.72
#